data_AF-A0AAD4LVZ6-F1
#
_entry.id   AF-A0AAD4LVZ6-F1
#
_cell.length_a   1.000
_cell.length_b   1.000
_cell.length_c   1.000
_cell.angle_alpha   90.00
_cell.angle_beta   90.00
_cell.angle_gamma   90.00
#
_symmetry.space_group_name_H-M   'P 1'
#
loop_
_entity.id
_entity.type
_entity.pdbx_description
1 polymer ?
#
loop_
_entity_poly.entity_id
_entity_poly.type
_entity_poly.pdbx_seq_one_letter_code
_entity_poly.pdbx_strand_id
1 'polypeptide(L)'
;MDAVGHRLVVALASRLFHIFDVRKMETPEQTRESSLKFLTRALACMSDGQGYATASVEGRIAVEYFDPRQPSKKKSTRSSATVRRSTRWTTS
;
A
#
# COMPACT_ATOMS: atom_id res chain seq x y z
N MET A 1 -6.74 5.91 2.48
CA MET A 1 -7.35 6.09 1.15
C MET A 1 -6.30 6.75 0.28
N ASP A 2 -6.18 6.34 -0.97
CA ASP A 2 -5.23 6.94 -1.92
C ASP A 2 -5.78 6.84 -3.35
N ALA A 3 -5.33 7.73 -4.24
CA ALA A 3 -5.81 7.84 -5.61
C ALA A 3 -4.65 7.77 -6.59
N VAL A 4 -4.83 7.05 -7.69
CA VAL A 4 -3.84 6.99 -8.78
C VAL A 4 -4.53 7.03 -10.14
N GLY A 5 -4.21 8.06 -10.93
CA GLY A 5 -4.85 8.31 -12.23
C GLY A 5 -6.36 8.44 -12.08
N HIS A 6 -7.09 7.44 -12.58
CA HIS A 6 -8.55 7.38 -12.51
C HIS A 6 -9.08 6.36 -11.51
N ARG A 7 -8.21 5.73 -10.71
CA ARG A 7 -8.60 4.75 -9.71
C ARG A 7 -8.43 5.30 -8.30
N LEU A 8 -9.39 4.98 -7.45
CA LEU A 8 -9.47 5.42 -6.08
C LEU A 8 -9.55 4.20 -5.17
N VAL A 9 -8.58 4.04 -4.28
CA VAL A 9 -8.51 2.90 -3.37
C VAL A 9 -8.86 3.35 -1.96
N VAL A 10 -9.94 2.78 -1.44
CA VAL A 10 -10.48 3.06 -0.12
C VAL A 10 -10.30 1.83 0.76
N ALA A 11 -9.60 2.00 1.89
CA ALA A 11 -9.55 1.00 2.94
C ALA A 11 -10.67 1.27 3.95
N LEU A 12 -11.46 0.25 4.26
CA LEU A 12 -12.58 0.31 5.18
C LEU A 12 -12.24 -0.34 6.52
N ALA A 13 -13.06 -0.05 7.53
CA ALA A 13 -12.99 -0.63 8.87
C ALA A 13 -13.45 -2.10 8.88
N SER A 14 -12.73 -2.99 8.19
CA SER A 14 -12.81 -4.46 8.37
C SER A 14 -11.73 -5.23 7.59
N ARG A 15 -10.62 -4.56 7.20
CA ARG A 15 -9.67 -5.10 6.21
C ARG A 15 -10.27 -5.27 4.81
N LEU A 16 -11.37 -4.55 4.53
CA LEU A 16 -12.00 -4.52 3.23
C LEU A 16 -11.44 -3.34 2.42
N PHE A 17 -11.17 -3.57 1.14
CA PHE A 17 -10.70 -2.57 0.19
C PHE A 17 -11.71 -2.44 -0.94
N HIS A 18 -12.16 -1.22 -1.17
CA HIS A 18 -12.95 -0.86 -2.33
C HIS A 18 -12.10 -0.07 -3.30
N ILE A 19 -12.10 -0.53 -4.54
CA ILE A 19 -11.44 0.13 -5.66
C ILE A 19 -12.55 0.74 -6.51
N PHE A 20 -12.53 2.05 -6.65
CA PHE A 20 -13.48 2.81 -7.44
C PHE A 20 -12.77 3.38 -8.67
N ASP A 21 -13.50 3.46 -9.79
CA ASP A 21 -13.11 4.35 -10.88
C ASP A 21 -13.70 5.74 -10.59
N VAL A 22 -12.87 6.78 -10.63
CA VAL A 22 -13.29 8.18 -10.41
C VAL A 22 -14.35 8.61 -11.42
N ARG A 23 -14.39 7.99 -12.60
CA ARG A 23 -15.44 8.23 -13.62
C ARG A 23 -16.76 7.51 -13.30
N LYS A 24 -16.73 6.48 -12.44
CA LYS A 24 -17.86 5.64 -12.05
C LYS A 24 -17.83 5.41 -10.55
N MET A 25 -18.19 6.43 -9.78
CA MET A 25 -18.20 6.37 -8.32
C MET A 25 -19.50 5.77 -7.74
N GLU A 26 -20.47 5.41 -8.60
CA GLU A 26 -21.74 4.80 -8.18
C GLU A 26 -21.55 3.45 -7.48
N THR A 27 -20.60 2.63 -7.96
CA THR A 27 -20.35 1.29 -7.44
C THR A 27 -18.85 0.98 -7.47
N PRO A 28 -18.33 0.21 -6.51
CA PRO A 28 -16.93 -0.20 -6.52
C PRO A 28 -16.66 -1.13 -7.71
N GLU A 29 -15.64 -0.80 -8.51
CA GLU A 29 -15.16 -1.65 -9.60
C GLU A 29 -14.71 -3.00 -9.06
N GLN A 30 -14.02 -3.00 -7.92
CA GLN A 30 -13.59 -4.21 -7.23
C GLN A 30 -13.70 -4.06 -5.72
N THR A 31 -14.11 -5.16 -5.08
CA THR A 31 -14.07 -5.31 -3.63
C THR A 31 -13.13 -6.46 -3.29
N ARG A 32 -12.11 -6.19 -2.48
CA ARG A 32 -11.12 -7.19 -2.06
C ARG A 32 -10.92 -7.14 -0.56
N GLU A 33 -10.66 -8.30 0.03
CA GLU A 33 -10.24 -8.39 1.43
C GLU A 33 -8.70 -8.39 1.52
N SER A 34 -8.18 -7.83 2.61
CA SER A 34 -6.74 -7.85 2.85
C SER A 34 -6.22 -9.28 2.99
N SER A 35 -5.10 -9.54 2.32
CA SER A 35 -4.28 -10.71 2.60
C SER A 35 -3.61 -10.68 3.99
N LEU A 36 -3.65 -9.54 4.72
CA LEU A 36 -3.06 -9.39 6.05
C LEU A 36 -4.08 -9.70 7.15
N LYS A 37 -3.65 -10.51 8.12
CA LYS A 37 -4.49 -10.92 9.27
C LYS A 37 -4.93 -9.73 10.14
N PHE A 38 -4.15 -8.65 10.15
CA PHE A 38 -4.31 -7.51 11.05
C PHE A 38 -4.85 -6.27 10.35
N LEU A 39 -5.29 -5.29 11.14
CA LEU A 39 -5.85 -4.04 10.64
C LEU A 39 -4.85 -3.27 9.77
N THR A 40 -5.37 -2.62 8.73
CA THR A 40 -4.60 -1.75 7.84
C THR A 40 -4.34 -0.41 8.54
N ARG A 41 -3.08 -0.03 8.66
CA ARG A 41 -2.61 1.25 9.21
C ARG A 41 -2.42 2.30 8.12
N ALA A 42 -1.86 1.91 6.97
CA ALA A 42 -1.59 2.82 5.87
C ALA A 42 -1.78 2.15 4.52
N LEU A 43 -2.11 2.95 3.50
CA LEU A 43 -2.31 2.54 2.12
C LEU A 43 -1.57 3.53 1.22
N ALA A 44 -0.85 3.01 0.23
CA ALA A 44 -0.21 3.82 -0.80
C ALA A 44 -0.34 3.15 -2.17
N CYS A 45 -0.81 3.87 -3.18
CA CYS A 45 -0.88 3.41 -4.56
C CYS A 45 0.51 3.45 -5.19
N MET A 46 0.80 2.47 -6.07
CA MET A 46 2.01 2.51 -6.88
C MET A 46 1.89 3.62 -7.92
N SER A 47 2.97 4.35 -8.18
CA SER A 47 3.02 5.40 -9.21
C SER A 47 2.73 4.89 -10.62
N ASP A 48 3.01 3.61 -10.87
CA ASP A 48 2.74 2.89 -12.11
C ASP A 48 1.24 2.56 -12.29
N GLY A 49 0.40 2.76 -11.27
CA GLY A 49 -1.04 2.50 -11.35
C GLY A 49 -1.43 1.03 -11.50
N GLN A 50 -0.47 0.11 -11.36
CA GLN A 50 -0.68 -1.33 -11.50
C GLN A 50 -1.10 -2.02 -10.19
N GLY A 51 -0.94 -1.35 -9.05
CA GLY A 51 -1.29 -1.90 -7.74
C GLY A 51 -1.20 -0.90 -6.61
N TYR A 52 -1.35 -1.41 -5.39
CA TYR A 52 -1.29 -0.66 -4.14
C TYR A 52 -0.59 -1.47 -3.06
N ALA A 53 0.12 -0.77 -2.18
CA ALA A 53 0.72 -1.31 -0.98
C ALA A 53 -0.16 -0.99 0.22
N THR A 54 -0.32 -1.97 1.10
CA THR A 54 -0.97 -1.83 2.40
C THR A 54 0.02 -2.17 3.51
N ALA A 55 0.02 -1.35 4.56
CA ALA A 55 0.78 -1.59 5.77
C ALA A 55 -0.17 -1.92 6.91
N SER A 56 0.11 -3.00 7.63
CA SER A 56 -0.59 -3.40 8.84
C SER A 56 -0.07 -2.66 10.07
N VAL A 57 -0.89 -2.57 11.11
CA VAL A 57 -0.51 -2.08 12.45
C VAL A 57 0.70 -2.80 13.06
N GLU A 58 0.96 -4.05 12.67
CA GLU A 58 2.12 -4.81 13.15
C GLU A 58 3.44 -4.52 12.39
N GLY A 59 3.42 -3.61 11.41
CA GLY A 59 4.60 -3.32 10.59
C GLY A 59 4.84 -4.32 9.45
N ARG A 60 3.82 -5.09 9.06
CA ARG A 60 3.87 -5.91 7.84
C ARG A 60 3.38 -5.13 6.64
N ILE A 61 4.05 -5.28 5.51
CA ILE A 61 3.68 -4.64 4.25
C ILE A 61 3.26 -5.72 3.26
N ALA A 62 2.10 -5.55 2.64
CA ALA A 62 1.64 -6.39 1.53
C ALA A 62 1.43 -5.51 0.29
N VAL A 63 1.71 -6.07 -0.87
CA VAL A 63 1.50 -5.43 -2.17
C VAL A 63 0.45 -6.23 -2.93
N GLU A 64 -0.63 -5.55 -3.30
CA GLU A 64 -1.75 -6.09 -4.07
C GLU A 64 -1.74 -5.44 -5.46
N TYR A 65 -1.95 -6.23 -6.50
CA TYR A 65 -2.06 -5.75 -7.88
C TYR A 65 -3.53 -5.73 -8.30
N PHE A 66 -3.91 -4.77 -9.16
CA PHE A 66 -5.27 -4.70 -9.69
C PHE A 66 -5.55 -5.79 -10.72
N ASP A 67 -4.53 -6.22 -11.47
CA ASP A 67 -4.61 -7.29 -12.45
C ASP A 67 -4.03 -8.59 -11.86
N PRO A 68 -4.80 -9.71 -11.82
CA PRO A 68 -4.34 -10.98 -11.26
C PRO A 68 -3.27 -11.71 -12.11
N ARG A 69 -3.00 -11.27 -13.34
CA ARG A 69 -2.02 -11.89 -14.24
C ARG A 69 -0.57 -11.56 -13.87
N GLN A 70 -0.35 -10.60 -12.98
CA GLN A 70 0.97 -10.25 -12.50
C GLN A 70 1.26 -11.03 -11.21
N PRO A 71 2.23 -11.96 -11.19
CA PRO A 71 2.51 -12.74 -10.00
C PRO A 71 2.93 -11.78 -8.88
N SER A 72 2.18 -11.82 -7.78
CA SER A 72 2.47 -11.10 -6.55
C SER A 72 3.83 -11.51 -6.01
N LYS A 73 4.90 -10.87 -6.51
CA LYS A 73 6.24 -11.04 -5.95
C LYS A 73 6.23 -10.41 -4.57
N LYS A 74 6.04 -11.24 -3.55
CA LYS A 74 6.22 -10.94 -2.13
C LYS A 74 7.67 -10.52 -1.87
N LYS A 75 8.05 -9.30 -2.26
CA LYS A 75 9.32 -8.69 -1.86
C LYS A 75 9.14 -8.08 -0.46
N SER A 76 9.22 -8.93 0.55
CA SER A 76 9.42 -8.50 1.94
C SER A 76 10.84 -7.92 2.06
N THR A 77 11.01 -6.65 1.68
CA THR A 77 12.25 -5.92 1.94
C THR A 77 12.11 -5.24 3.28
N ARG A 78 12.77 -5.82 4.29
CA ARG A 78 12.92 -5.24 5.62
C ARG A 78 13.88 -4.07 5.49
N SER A 79 13.37 -2.87 5.22
CA SER A 79 14.18 -1.65 5.24
C SER A 79 14.52 -1.30 6.68
N SER A 80 15.61 -1.88 7.18
CA SER A 80 16.31 -1.42 8.38
C SER A 80 16.84 -0.03 8.07
N ALA A 81 16.06 1.01 8.34
CA ALA A 81 16.55 2.38 8.32
C ALA A 81 17.51 2.55 9.51
N THR A 82 18.75 2.10 9.36
CA THR A 82 19.85 2.47 10.23
C THR A 82 20.09 3.96 10.05
N VAL A 83 19.47 4.76 10.92
CA VAL A 83 19.82 6.17 11.11
C VAL A 83 21.29 6.22 11.54
N ARG A 84 22.19 6.40 10.57
CA ARG A 84 23.59 6.75 10.85
C ARG A 84 23.58 8.20 11.32
N ARG A 85 23.54 8.41 12.64
CA ARG A 85 23.91 9.68 13.26
C ARG A 85 25.37 9.97 12.91
N SER A 86 25.58 10.83 11.92
CA SER A 86 26.88 11.44 11.63
C SER A 86 27.06 12.64 12.54
N THR A 87 27.72 12.46 13.68
CA THR A 87 28.24 13.55 14.51
C THR A 87 29.76 13.39 14.58
N ARG A 88 30.48 14.05 13.66
CA ARG A 88 31.90 14.34 13.84
C ARG A 88 32.35 15.44 12.86
N TRP A 89 32.24 16.69 13.29
CA TRP A 89 33.09 17.75 12.76
C TRP A 89 34.07 18.10 13.88
N THR A 90 35.30 17.62 13.74
CA THR A 90 36.45 17.99 14.57
C THR A 90 37.06 19.26 13.99
N THR A 91 37.11 20.33 14.77
CA THR A 91 37.93 21.52 14.51
C THR A 91 39.18 21.44 15.39
N SER A 92 40.36 21.36 14.77
CA SER A 92 41.61 22.07 15.13
C SER A 92 42.71 21.61 14.17
#